data_AF-A0A831LYL3-F1
#
_entry.id   AF-A0A831LYL3-F1
#
_cell.length_a   1.000
_cell.length_b   1.000
_cell.length_c   1.000
_cell.angle_alpha   90.00
_cell.angle_beta   90.00
_cell.angle_gamma   90.00
#
_symmetry.space_group_name_H-M   'P 1'
#
loop_
_entity.id
_entity.type
_entity.pdbx_description
1 polymer ?
#
loop_
_entity_poly.entity_id
_entity_poly.type
_entity_poly.pdbx_seq_one_letter_code
_entity_poly.pdbx_strand_id
1 'polypeptide(L)'
;IRRVKSSNGQVEERISIKTEIALFEKNYPIELTLTERTDMRHPVLLGRKFISKKFFIDTSRKNLSFAGRFITAKTNQESKLK
;
A
#
# COMPACT_ATOMS: atom_id res chain seq x y z
N ILE A 1 -19.18 -0.30 -4.56
CA ILE A 1 -18.66 0.29 -5.82
C ILE A 1 -17.95 1.60 -5.48
N ARG A 2 -16.84 1.94 -6.15
CA ARG A 2 -16.09 3.19 -5.96
C ARG A 2 -15.77 3.85 -7.29
N ARG A 3 -15.89 5.18 -7.34
CA ARG A 3 -15.40 5.99 -8.45
C ARG A 3 -13.89 6.21 -8.32
N VAL A 4 -13.11 5.74 -9.28
CA VAL A 4 -11.64 5.76 -9.27
C VAL A 4 -11.15 6.51 -10.49
N LYS A 5 -10.24 7.48 -10.29
CA LYS A 5 -9.51 8.14 -11.36
C LYS A 5 -8.18 7.44 -11.59
N SER A 6 -7.92 6.96 -12.80
CA SER A 6 -6.67 6.33 -13.21
C SER A 6 -5.58 7.38 -13.51
N SER A 7 -4.33 6.94 -13.59
CA SER A 7 -3.18 7.79 -13.91
C SER A 7 -3.24 8.40 -15.30
N ASN A 8 -3.99 7.79 -16.22
CA ASN A 8 -4.29 8.34 -17.55
C ASN A 8 -5.46 9.34 -17.56
N GLY A 9 -6.00 9.71 -16.39
CA GLY A 9 -7.04 10.72 -16.24
C GLY A 9 -8.48 10.23 -16.39
N GLN A 10 -8.68 8.99 -16.86
CA GLN A 10 -10.02 8.40 -17.00
C GLN A 10 -10.64 8.09 -15.64
N VAL A 11 -11.96 8.06 -15.59
CA VAL A 11 -12.72 7.80 -14.37
C VAL A 11 -13.61 6.59 -14.59
N GLU A 12 -13.48 5.60 -13.71
CA GLU A 12 -14.19 4.33 -13.80
C GLU A 12 -14.88 4.01 -12.48
N GLU A 13 -15.97 3.24 -12.56
CA GLU A 13 -16.57 2.60 -11.39
C GLU A 13 -15.97 1.22 -11.19
N ARG A 14 -15.37 0.99 -10.02
CA ARG A 14 -14.69 -0.26 -9.69
C ARG A 14 -15.29 -0.90 -8.45
N ILE A 15 -15.33 -2.23 -8.42
CA ILE A 15 -15.72 -2.98 -7.23
C ILE A 15 -14.65 -2.74 -6.17
N SER A 16 -15.08 -2.38 -4.96
CA SER A 16 -14.20 -2.19 -3.80
C SER A 16 -14.45 -3.32 -2.82
N ILE A 17 -13.39 -3.99 -2.39
CA ILE A 17 -13.44 -5.06 -1.39
C ILE A 17 -12.63 -4.67 -0.16
N LYS A 18 -13.07 -5.14 1.01
CA LYS A 18 -12.26 -5.13 2.23
C LYS A 18 -11.63 -6.50 2.39
N THR A 19 -10.34 -6.53 2.67
CA THR A 19 -9.57 -7.76 2.87
C THR A 19 -8.38 -7.49 3.78
N GLU A 20 -7.58 -8.51 4.03
CA GLU A 20 -6.29 -8.39 4.71
C GLU A 20 -5.14 -8.49 3.72
N ILE A 21 -4.07 -7.76 3.99
CA ILE A 21 -2.80 -7.86 3.28
C ILE A 21 -1.68 -8.20 4.26
N ALA A 22 -0.91 -9.23 3.95
CA ALA A 22 0.33 -9.54 4.65
C ALA A 22 1.46 -8.69 4.04
N LEU A 23 2.07 -7.83 4.85
CA LEU A 23 3.26 -7.08 4.48
C LEU A 23 4.31 -7.26 5.56
N PHE A 24 5.48 -7.76 5.16
CA PHE A 24 6.53 -8.16 6.09
C PHE A 24 5.97 -9.22 7.05
N GLU A 25 6.13 -9.04 8.36
CA GLU A 25 5.64 -9.96 9.39
C GLU A 25 4.30 -9.50 10.00
N LYS A 26 3.55 -8.63 9.32
CA LYS A 26 2.31 -8.05 9.85
C LYS A 26 1.18 -8.09 8.83
N ASN A 27 -0.01 -8.38 9.33
CA ASN A 27 -1.25 -8.28 8.58
C ASN A 27 -1.90 -6.91 8.81
N TYR A 28 -2.45 -6.34 7.74
CA TYR A 28 -3.15 -5.06 7.80
C TYR A 28 -4.51 -5.18 7.11
N PRO A 29 -5.58 -4.58 7.66
CA PRO A 29 -6.81 -4.40 6.92
C PRO A 29 -6.57 -3.42 5.76
N ILE A 30 -7.05 -3.77 4.57
CA ILE A 30 -6.94 -2.94 3.38
C ILE A 30 -8.27 -2.93 2.61
N GLU A 31 -8.51 -1.81 1.92
CA GLU A 31 -9.57 -1.68 0.94
C GLU A 31 -8.94 -1.62 -0.45
N LEU A 32 -9.32 -2.53 -1.35
CA LEU A 32 -8.79 -2.64 -2.71
C LEU A 32 -9.90 -2.47 -3.75
N THR A 33 -9.57 -1.78 -4.83
CA THR A 33 -10.45 -1.68 -6.00
C THR A 33 -10.01 -2.66 -7.07
N LEU A 34 -10.92 -3.52 -7.52
CA LEU A 34 -10.67 -4.55 -8.53
C LEU A 34 -10.71 -3.95 -9.94
N THR A 35 -9.74 -4.32 -10.77
CA THR A 35 -9.59 -3.89 -12.16
C THR A 35 -8.63 -4.84 -12.86
N GLU A 36 -8.79 -5.02 -14.17
CA GLU A 36 -7.89 -5.85 -14.97
C GLU A 36 -6.56 -5.11 -15.21
N ARG A 37 -5.45 -5.76 -14.89
CA ARG A 37 -4.08 -5.20 -14.97
C ARG A 37 -3.04 -6.22 -15.45
N THR A 38 -3.46 -7.23 -16.19
CA THR A 38 -2.63 -8.39 -16.56
C THR A 38 -1.34 -8.00 -17.28
N ASP A 39 -1.40 -6.97 -18.14
CA ASP A 39 -0.24 -6.51 -18.92
C ASP A 39 0.68 -5.52 -18.16
N MET A 40 0.34 -5.16 -16.93
CA MET A 40 1.12 -4.22 -16.15
C MET A 40 2.29 -4.90 -15.43
N ARG A 41 3.46 -4.26 -15.46
CA ARG A 41 4.65 -4.68 -14.68
C ARG A 41 4.35 -4.91 -13.19
N HIS A 42 3.43 -4.13 -12.62
CA HIS A 42 3.01 -4.24 -11.23
C HIS A 42 1.48 -4.37 -11.17
N PRO A 43 0.92 -5.57 -10.92
CA PRO A 43 -0.51 -5.80 -10.95
C PRO A 43 -1.25 -5.22 -9.72
N VAL A 44 -0.52 -5.00 -8.62
CA VAL A 44 -1.05 -4.42 -7.38
C VAL A 44 -0.42 -3.06 -7.13
N LEU A 45 -1.25 -2.07 -6.79
CA LEU A 45 -0.83 -0.73 -6.40
C LEU A 45 -1.26 -0.44 -4.97
N LEU A 46 -0.30 -0.09 -4.11
CA LEU A 46 -0.60 0.38 -2.75
C LEU A 46 -0.76 1.91 -2.77
N GLY A 47 -1.96 2.38 -2.46
CA GLY A 47 -2.27 3.80 -2.45
C GLY A 47 -1.74 4.53 -1.21
N ARG A 48 -1.52 5.85 -1.34
CA ARG A 48 -1.07 6.72 -0.23
C ARG A 48 -1.94 6.61 1.03
N LYS A 49 -3.25 6.38 0.89
CA LYS A 49 -4.17 6.21 2.02
C LYS A 49 -3.79 5.02 2.91
N PHE A 50 -3.34 3.91 2.31
CA PHE A 50 -2.89 2.74 3.04
C PHE A 50 -1.52 2.98 3.70
N ILE A 51 -0.60 3.57 2.93
CA ILE A 51 0.81 3.75 3.29
C ILE A 51 1.00 4.82 4.37
N SER A 52 0.25 5.91 4.29
CA SER A 52 0.39 7.05 5.19
C SER A 52 0.29 6.63 6.66
N LYS A 53 1.17 7.20 7.49
CA LYS A 53 1.33 6.92 8.93
C LYS A 53 1.81 5.50 9.30
N LYS A 54 2.02 4.60 8.34
CA LYS A 54 2.47 3.22 8.59
C LYS A 54 3.87 2.94 8.05
N PHE A 55 4.23 3.52 6.91
CA PHE A 55 5.48 3.21 6.22
C PHE A 55 6.20 4.48 5.79
N PHE A 56 7.54 4.43 5.85
CA PHE A 56 8.43 5.39 5.22
C PHE A 56 8.88 4.84 3.87
N ILE A 57 8.71 5.62 2.80
CA ILE A 57 9.12 5.21 1.45
C ILE A 57 10.43 5.90 1.09
N ASP A 58 11.46 5.11 0.81
CA ASP A 58 12.72 5.56 0.23
C ASP A 58 12.80 5.13 -1.24
N THR A 59 12.70 6.09 -2.16
CA THR A 59 12.69 5.85 -3.61
C THR A 59 14.06 5.52 -4.19
N SER A 60 15.15 5.71 -3.43
CA SER A 60 16.50 5.33 -3.86
C SER A 60 16.74 3.82 -3.78
N ARG A 61 15.87 3.09 -3.08
CA ARG A 61 15.99 1.65 -2.85
C ARG A 61 14.81 0.88 -3.43
N LYS A 62 15.06 -0.36 -3.84
CA LYS A 62 14.05 -1.29 -4.40
C LYS A 62 14.28 -2.71 -3.90
N ASN A 63 13.21 -3.51 -3.86
CA ASN A 63 13.24 -4.94 -3.53
C ASN A 63 13.90 -5.30 -2.18
N LEU A 64 13.81 -4.41 -1.18
CA LEU A 64 14.41 -4.63 0.15
C LEU A 64 13.78 -5.80 0.90
N SER A 65 12.44 -5.92 0.86
CA SER A 65 11.72 -7.04 1.47
C SER A 65 12.09 -8.39 0.85
N PHE A 66 12.22 -8.43 -0.48
CA PHE A 66 12.64 -9.62 -1.21
C PHE A 66 14.06 -10.07 -0.84
N ALA A 67 14.96 -9.12 -0.59
CA ALA A 67 16.33 -9.40 -0.15
C ALA A 67 16.46 -9.68 1.36
N GLY A 68 15.35 -9.74 2.12
CA GLY A 68 15.36 -9.92 3.57
C GLY A 68 15.98 -8.74 4.35
N ARG A 69 16.10 -7.57 3.72
CA ARG A 69 16.73 -6.38 4.32
C ARG A 69 15.66 -5.46 4.86
N PHE A 70 15.28 -5.66 6.13
CA PHE A 70 14.34 -4.79 6.81
C PHE A 70 15.09 -3.64 7.50
N ILE A 71 14.66 -2.41 7.24
CA ILE A 71 15.18 -1.22 7.91
C ILE A 71 14.09 -0.74 8.85
N THR A 72 14.29 -0.95 10.14
CA THR A 72 13.36 -0.46 11.17
C THR A 72 13.78 0.95 11.55
N ALA A 73 12.92 1.93 11.26
CA ALA A 73 13.11 3.26 11.83
C ALA A 73 12.82 3.21 13.33
N LYS A 74 13.75 3.65 14.17
CA LYS A 74 13.46 3.90 15.59
C LYS A 74 12.58 5.14 15.68
N THR A 75 11.31 4.94 16.03
CA THR A 75 10.42 6.07 16.30
C THR A 75 10.54 6.43 17.78
N ASN A 76 10.96 7.65 18.08
CA ASN A 76 10.83 8.23 19.42
C ASN A 76 9.37 8.68 19.60
N GLN A 77 8.49 7.76 20.01
CA GLN A 77 7.14 8.10 20.49
C GLN A 77 6.85 7.36 21.79
N GLU A 78 7.50 7.81 22.87
CA GLU A 78 6.82 7.92 24.15
C GLU A 78 6.14 9.28 24.18
N SER A 79 4.84 9.34 23.92
CA SER A 79 3.96 10.36 24.52
C SER A 79 2.49 10.15 24.17
N LYS A 80 1.73 9.94 25.24
CA LYS A 80 0.30 10.23 25.43
C LYS A 80 -0.70 9.32 24.71
N LEU A 81 -0.90 8.15 25.32
CA LEU A 81 -2.26 7.70 25.61
C LEU A 81 -2.40 7.59 27.14
N LYS A 82 -2.68 8.73 27.77
CA LYS A 82 -3.49 8.83 28.99
C LYS A 82 -4.69 9.68 28.62
#